data_AF-A0A382KPB4-F1
#
_entry.id   AF-A0A382KPB4-F1
#
_cell.length_a   1.000
_cell.length_b   1.000
_cell.length_c   1.000
_cell.angle_alpha   90.00
_cell.angle_beta   90.00
_cell.angle_gamma   90.00
#
_symmetry.space_group_name_H-M   'P 1'
#
loop_
_entity.id
_entity.type
_entity.pdbx_description
1 polymer ?
#
loop_
_entity_poly.entity_id
_entity_poly.type
_entity_poly.pdbx_seq_one_letter_code
_entity_poly.pdbx_strand_id
1 'polypeptide(L)'
;MTDNENVASSEEAQENRPVPNPYNLKKSWHTDDVMPTGGVETADSLFVAPQPVQQEEEEESDQQERPKAQKAKPYTKPNYKKRYDDLKKHYDSKLNEFRSREQELMNEATASRPEYKAPKTLEELEQFKAQYPDVYDVVETVSHLQSEAKTEELKSQLSVLQERESVAVRREAESELLNKHPDFAAIRDSDEFHDWAKSQQEDIQAWVYNNPHNVGLASRAIDLFKQDMGLIGAGSQQSKQTRKKSNKSSNSKAADMVSTKTTTVDTNLGQPKIWTQEEIAALPMDEYDRLESEIDRAGEEGRIRL
;
A
#
# COMPACT_ATOMS: atom_id res chain seq x y z
N MET A 1 -52.81 17.49 12.53
CA MET A 1 -52.75 17.14 11.11
C MET A 1 -51.31 16.85 10.75
N THR A 2 -50.99 15.60 10.45
CA THR A 2 -50.32 15.14 9.23
C THR A 2 -50.11 13.65 9.42
N ASP A 3 -51.11 12.89 8.98
CA ASP A 3 -50.99 11.49 8.65
C ASP A 3 -49.91 11.35 7.57
N ASN A 4 -48.96 10.43 7.73
CA ASN A 4 -48.19 9.94 6.59
C ASN A 4 -48.08 8.43 6.71
N GLU A 5 -48.97 7.80 5.96
CA GLU A 5 -49.16 6.38 5.79
C GLU A 5 -47.86 5.72 5.32
N ASN A 6 -47.35 4.78 6.11
CA ASN A 6 -46.37 3.82 5.63
C ASN A 6 -47.10 2.75 4.81
N VAL A 7 -47.52 3.11 3.60
CA VAL A 7 -47.95 2.16 2.56
C VAL A 7 -46.71 1.82 1.73
N ALA A 8 -45.76 1.14 2.37
CA ALA A 8 -44.72 0.41 1.67
C ALA A 8 -45.30 -0.95 1.24
N SER A 9 -45.90 -0.91 0.06
CA SER A 9 -45.78 -1.95 -0.96
C SER A 9 -45.99 -3.40 -0.52
N SER A 10 -47.25 -3.81 -0.46
CA SER A 10 -47.65 -5.22 -0.63
C SER A 10 -47.32 -5.79 -2.02
N GLU A 11 -46.79 -4.96 -2.92
CA GLU A 11 -46.46 -5.29 -4.32
C GLU A 11 -45.01 -5.79 -4.47
N GLU A 12 -44.06 -5.29 -3.66
CA GLU A 12 -42.66 -5.76 -3.66
C GLU A 12 -42.48 -7.19 -3.12
N ALA A 13 -43.43 -7.70 -2.32
CA ALA A 13 -43.37 -9.07 -1.81
C ALA A 13 -43.73 -10.14 -2.86
N GLN A 14 -44.35 -9.76 -3.99
CA GLN A 14 -44.69 -10.72 -5.06
C GLN A 14 -43.55 -10.96 -6.05
N GLU A 15 -42.60 -10.03 -6.15
CA GLU A 15 -41.55 -10.04 -7.17
C GLU A 15 -40.32 -10.89 -6.77
N ASN A 16 -40.14 -11.16 -5.46
CA ASN A 16 -39.07 -12.01 -4.95
C ASN A 16 -39.51 -13.48 -4.75
N ARG A 17 -40.13 -14.07 -5.78
CA ARG A 17 -40.35 -15.52 -5.83
C ARG A 17 -39.18 -16.14 -6.62
N PRO A 18 -38.53 -17.21 -6.11
CA PRO A 18 -37.46 -17.86 -6.84
C PRO A 18 -38.01 -18.37 -8.18
N VAL A 19 -37.48 -17.84 -9.28
CA VAL A 19 -37.82 -18.32 -10.63
C VAL A 19 -37.36 -19.78 -10.73
N PRO A 20 -38.25 -20.74 -11.05
CA PRO A 20 -37.87 -22.13 -11.15
C PRO A 20 -36.79 -22.33 -12.23
N ASN A 21 -35.77 -23.12 -11.93
CA ASN A 21 -34.71 -23.44 -12.87
C ASN A 21 -35.29 -24.13 -14.13
N PRO A 22 -35.08 -23.58 -15.35
CA PRO A 22 -35.66 -24.10 -16.59
C PRO A 22 -35.24 -25.54 -16.91
N TYR A 23 -34.13 -26.02 -16.35
CA TYR A 23 -33.65 -27.39 -16.53
C TYR A 23 -34.44 -28.44 -15.72
N ASN A 24 -35.28 -28.02 -14.79
CA ASN A 24 -36.13 -28.96 -14.04
C ASN A 24 -37.41 -29.37 -14.78
N LEU A 25 -37.85 -28.61 -15.80
CA LEU A 25 -39.07 -28.93 -16.56
C LEU A 25 -38.89 -30.03 -17.62
N LYS A 26 -37.66 -30.27 -18.10
CA LYS A 26 -37.42 -31.11 -19.30
C LYS A 26 -36.51 -32.30 -18.99
N LYS A 27 -36.77 -33.03 -17.91
CA LYS A 27 -36.01 -34.27 -17.64
C LYS A 27 -36.65 -35.42 -18.41
N SER A 28 -35.81 -36.26 -19.03
CA SER A 28 -36.21 -37.36 -19.93
C SER A 28 -37.11 -38.44 -19.30
N TRP A 29 -37.30 -38.39 -17.98
CA TRP A 29 -38.14 -39.29 -17.22
C TRP A 29 -39.47 -38.67 -16.76
N HIS A 30 -39.75 -37.39 -17.08
CA HIS A 30 -41.09 -36.80 -16.94
C HIS A 30 -41.93 -37.17 -18.17
N THR A 31 -42.43 -38.41 -18.19
CA THR A 31 -43.37 -38.91 -19.21
C THR A 31 -44.75 -39.09 -18.57
N ASP A 32 -45.81 -39.03 -19.38
CA ASP A 32 -47.21 -39.12 -18.91
C ASP A 32 -47.54 -40.43 -18.16
N ASP A 33 -46.71 -41.46 -18.36
CA ASP A 33 -46.80 -42.77 -17.70
C ASP A 33 -46.17 -42.77 -16.28
N VAL A 34 -45.23 -41.87 -16.02
CA VAL A 34 -44.47 -41.79 -14.76
C VAL A 34 -44.99 -40.67 -13.85
N MET A 35 -45.62 -39.64 -14.43
CA MET A 35 -46.17 -38.52 -13.68
C MET A 35 -47.62 -38.80 -13.24
N PRO A 36 -47.99 -38.50 -11.98
CA PRO A 36 -49.38 -38.63 -11.55
C PRO A 36 -50.25 -37.62 -12.32
N THR A 37 -51.26 -38.12 -13.04
CA THR A 37 -52.15 -37.34 -13.91
C THR A 37 -53.32 -36.66 -13.17
N GLY A 38 -53.40 -36.82 -11.84
CA GLY A 38 -54.39 -36.13 -11.00
C GLY A 38 -53.85 -34.81 -10.47
N GLY A 39 -54.55 -33.70 -10.73
CA GLY A 39 -54.14 -32.33 -10.39
C GLY A 39 -53.52 -32.16 -9.00
N VAL A 40 -52.19 -31.96 -8.99
CA VAL A 40 -51.38 -31.67 -7.80
C VAL A 40 -51.06 -30.18 -7.78
N GLU A 41 -52.07 -29.35 -7.46
CA GLU A 41 -51.87 -27.90 -7.30
C GLU A 41 -51.31 -27.54 -5.90
N THR A 42 -51.31 -28.48 -4.95
CA THR A 42 -50.87 -28.24 -3.56
C THR A 42 -50.13 -29.45 -2.95
N ALA A 43 -49.07 -29.20 -2.19
CA ALA A 43 -48.16 -30.22 -1.62
C ALA A 43 -48.79 -31.22 -0.64
N ASP A 44 -49.98 -30.94 -0.11
CA ASP A 44 -50.69 -31.80 0.86
C ASP A 44 -51.39 -33.02 0.23
N SER A 45 -51.47 -33.12 -1.09
CA SER A 45 -52.10 -34.26 -1.78
C SER A 45 -51.14 -35.43 -2.09
N LEU A 46 -49.90 -35.40 -1.59
CA LEU A 46 -48.90 -36.48 -1.74
C LEU A 46 -49.11 -37.65 -0.76
N PHE A 47 -50.13 -37.60 0.10
CA PHE A 47 -50.44 -38.70 1.01
C PHE A 47 -51.36 -39.72 0.33
N VAL A 48 -50.77 -40.84 -0.14
CA VAL A 48 -51.55 -42.01 -0.59
C VAL A 48 -52.02 -42.77 0.65
N ALA A 49 -53.29 -42.62 1.01
CA ALA A 49 -53.93 -43.51 1.96
C ALA A 49 -54.04 -44.92 1.35
N PRO A 50 -53.75 -46.00 2.11
CA PRO A 50 -53.86 -47.36 1.58
C PRO A 50 -55.33 -47.70 1.28
N GLN A 51 -55.65 -47.85 -0.01
CA GLN A 51 -56.91 -48.41 -0.47
C GLN A 51 -57.00 -49.90 -0.07
N PRO A 52 -58.13 -50.36 0.51
CA PRO A 52 -58.34 -51.77 0.79
C PRO A 52 -58.50 -52.57 -0.50
N VAL A 53 -57.83 -53.72 -0.54
CA VAL A 53 -57.81 -54.69 -1.62
C VAL A 53 -59.24 -55.12 -1.98
N GLN A 54 -59.67 -54.88 -3.22
CA GLN A 54 -60.79 -55.56 -3.84
C GLN A 54 -60.25 -56.49 -4.93
N GLN A 55 -60.68 -57.75 -4.85
CA GLN A 55 -60.31 -58.84 -5.73
C GLN A 55 -61.06 -58.75 -7.07
N GLU A 56 -60.35 -59.21 -8.11
CA GLU A 56 -60.84 -59.84 -9.35
C GLU A 56 -61.59 -58.98 -10.37
N GLU A 57 -60.99 -58.80 -11.55
CA GLU A 57 -61.36 -59.56 -12.76
C GLU A 57 -60.28 -59.41 -13.86
N GLU A 58 -60.27 -60.42 -14.74
CA GLU A 58 -59.27 -60.82 -15.72
C GLU A 58 -59.01 -59.80 -16.84
N GLU A 59 -57.86 -59.92 -17.52
CA GLU A 59 -57.77 -59.98 -19.00
C GLU A 59 -56.35 -60.35 -19.45
N GLU A 60 -56.31 -60.99 -20.61
CA GLU A 60 -55.31 -61.89 -21.18
C GLU A 60 -54.27 -61.15 -22.03
N SER A 61 -52.98 -61.55 -22.01
CA SER A 61 -52.14 -61.67 -23.23
C SER A 61 -50.67 -62.04 -22.95
N ASP A 62 -50.16 -62.84 -23.90
CA ASP A 62 -48.78 -63.05 -24.33
C ASP A 62 -47.82 -63.94 -23.53
N GLN A 63 -47.89 -65.21 -23.92
CA GLN A 63 -46.87 -66.24 -23.81
C GLN A 63 -45.62 -65.86 -24.65
N GLN A 64 -44.55 -65.44 -23.99
CA GLN A 64 -43.18 -65.60 -24.51
C GLN A 64 -42.43 -66.64 -23.67
N GLU A 65 -41.96 -67.68 -24.36
CA GLU A 65 -41.26 -68.84 -23.82
C GLU A 65 -40.03 -68.44 -22.98
N ARG A 66 -40.14 -68.60 -21.67
CA ARG A 66 -39.00 -68.53 -20.74
C ARG A 66 -38.29 -69.90 -20.74
N PRO A 67 -36.95 -69.95 -20.73
CA PRO A 67 -36.21 -71.20 -20.73
C PRO A 67 -36.60 -72.05 -19.51
N LYS A 68 -36.73 -73.36 -19.74
CA LYS A 68 -37.17 -74.40 -18.80
C LYS A 68 -36.62 -74.15 -17.39
N ALA A 69 -37.53 -73.91 -16.47
CA ALA A 69 -37.28 -73.68 -15.06
C ALA A 69 -36.37 -74.78 -14.49
N GLN A 70 -35.12 -74.41 -14.19
CA GLN A 70 -34.27 -75.20 -13.32
C GLN A 70 -35.01 -75.32 -11.99
N LYS A 71 -35.27 -76.56 -11.57
CA LYS A 71 -36.02 -76.93 -10.37
C LYS A 71 -35.75 -75.94 -9.24
N ALA A 72 -36.82 -75.25 -8.80
CA ALA A 72 -36.76 -74.27 -7.73
C ALA A 72 -36.07 -74.89 -6.52
N LYS A 73 -34.83 -74.45 -6.25
CA LYS A 73 -34.18 -74.79 -5.00
C LYS A 73 -35.08 -74.28 -3.86
N PRO A 74 -35.26 -75.05 -2.78
CA PRO A 74 -36.02 -74.58 -1.62
C PRO A 74 -35.50 -73.21 -1.20
N TYR A 75 -36.39 -72.26 -0.89
CA TYR A 75 -36.03 -70.92 -0.42
C TYR A 75 -35.07 -71.05 0.78
N THR A 76 -33.78 -70.84 0.52
CA THR A 76 -32.77 -70.81 1.58
C THR A 76 -32.96 -69.51 2.34
N LYS A 77 -33.17 -69.59 3.66
CA LYS A 77 -33.27 -68.41 4.52
C LYS A 77 -32.11 -67.45 4.21
N PRO A 78 -32.37 -66.18 3.84
CA PRO A 78 -31.32 -65.25 3.50
C PRO A 78 -30.33 -65.13 4.66
N ASN A 79 -29.04 -65.32 4.38
CA ASN A 79 -28.02 -65.09 5.38
C ASN A 79 -27.85 -63.57 5.56
N TYR A 80 -28.56 -63.00 6.52
CA TYR A 80 -28.58 -61.55 6.79
C TYR A 80 -27.18 -60.97 7.05
N LYS A 81 -26.27 -61.76 7.64
CA LYS A 81 -24.88 -61.34 7.86
C LYS A 81 -24.14 -61.13 6.55
N LYS A 82 -24.30 -62.04 5.58
CA LYS A 82 -23.67 -61.91 4.25
C LYS A 82 -24.20 -60.69 3.50
N ARG A 83 -25.51 -60.46 3.56
CA ARG A 83 -26.12 -59.26 2.96
C ARG A 83 -25.58 -57.96 3.56
N TYR A 84 -25.39 -57.94 4.88
CA TYR A 84 -24.82 -56.78 5.56
C TYR A 84 -23.35 -56.57 5.20
N ASP A 85 -22.54 -57.64 5.22
CA ASP A 85 -21.13 -57.58 4.85
C ASP A 85 -20.96 -57.11 3.39
N ASP A 86 -21.80 -57.58 2.47
CA ASP A 86 -21.74 -57.18 1.06
C ASP A 86 -22.26 -55.75 0.85
N LEU A 87 -23.30 -55.32 1.58
CA LEU A 87 -23.79 -53.93 1.55
C LEU A 87 -22.72 -52.97 2.08
N LYS A 88 -22.04 -53.34 3.17
CA LYS A 88 -20.93 -52.56 3.73
C LYS A 88 -19.77 -52.47 2.74
N LYS A 89 -19.37 -53.58 2.12
CA LYS A 89 -18.33 -53.57 1.07
C LYS A 89 -18.71 -52.70 -0.12
N HIS A 90 -19.97 -52.74 -0.56
CA HIS A 90 -20.45 -51.88 -1.64
C HIS A 90 -20.41 -50.40 -1.24
N TYR A 91 -20.81 -50.07 -0.01
CA TYR A 91 -20.73 -48.70 0.51
C TYR A 91 -19.28 -48.22 0.60
N ASP A 92 -18.37 -49.03 1.14
CA ASP A 92 -16.95 -48.73 1.22
C ASP A 92 -16.33 -48.59 -0.19
N SER A 93 -16.73 -49.44 -1.15
CA SER A 93 -16.34 -49.32 -2.57
C SER A 93 -16.83 -48.00 -3.18
N LYS A 94 -18.10 -47.63 -2.96
CA LYS A 94 -18.68 -46.38 -3.47
C LYS A 94 -18.02 -45.14 -2.86
N LEU A 95 -17.67 -45.19 -1.59
CA LEU A 95 -16.90 -44.11 -0.95
C LEU A 95 -15.51 -43.95 -1.59
N ASN A 96 -14.83 -45.07 -1.87
CA ASN A 96 -13.51 -45.02 -2.52
C ASN A 96 -13.61 -44.57 -3.97
N GLU A 97 -14.62 -45.02 -4.73
CA GLU A 97 -14.91 -44.53 -6.08
C GLU A 97 -15.18 -43.02 -6.07
N PHE A 98 -15.96 -42.53 -5.11
CA PHE A 98 -16.26 -41.11 -4.99
C PHE A 98 -15.01 -40.29 -4.68
N ARG A 99 -14.21 -40.72 -3.69
CA ARG A 99 -12.92 -40.08 -3.37
C ARG A 99 -11.96 -40.07 -4.55
N SER A 100 -11.88 -41.17 -5.30
CA SER A 100 -11.03 -41.27 -6.49
C SER A 100 -11.51 -40.31 -7.57
N ARG A 101 -12.83 -40.23 -7.80
CA ARG A 101 -13.43 -39.30 -8.75
C ARG A 101 -13.23 -37.83 -8.35
N GLU A 102 -13.34 -37.50 -7.07
CA GLU A 102 -13.03 -36.16 -6.58
C GLU A 102 -11.56 -35.81 -6.82
N GLN A 103 -10.65 -36.75 -6.55
CA GLN A 103 -9.23 -36.56 -6.79
C GLN A 103 -8.92 -36.41 -8.29
N GLU A 104 -9.55 -37.21 -9.15
CA GLU A 104 -9.46 -37.08 -10.60
C GLU A 104 -9.98 -35.74 -11.09
N LEU A 105 -11.15 -35.29 -10.60
CA LEU A 105 -11.71 -33.98 -10.94
C LEU A 105 -10.80 -32.83 -10.46
N MET A 106 -10.20 -32.94 -9.28
CA MET A 106 -9.22 -31.97 -8.79
C MET A 106 -7.95 -31.97 -9.66
N ASN A 107 -7.49 -33.14 -10.09
CA ASN A 107 -6.33 -33.26 -10.98
C ASN A 107 -6.64 -32.71 -12.38
N GLU A 108 -7.84 -32.93 -12.91
CA GLU A 108 -8.28 -32.39 -14.20
C GLU A 108 -8.46 -30.87 -14.12
N ALA A 109 -9.06 -30.36 -13.04
CA ALA A 109 -9.21 -28.93 -12.78
C ALA A 109 -7.86 -28.23 -12.54
N THR A 110 -6.85 -28.92 -12.01
CA THR A 110 -5.49 -28.37 -11.86
C THR A 110 -4.69 -28.49 -13.14
N ALA A 111 -4.80 -29.59 -13.89
CA ALA A 111 -4.12 -29.77 -15.17
C ALA A 111 -4.66 -28.87 -16.29
N SER A 112 -5.95 -28.54 -16.26
CA SER A 112 -6.56 -27.59 -17.20
C SER A 112 -6.25 -26.13 -16.88
N ARG A 113 -5.70 -25.83 -15.69
CA ARG A 113 -5.20 -24.49 -15.37
C ARG A 113 -3.78 -24.38 -15.95
N PRO A 114 -3.55 -23.49 -16.93
CA PRO A 114 -2.18 -23.21 -17.35
C PRO A 114 -1.39 -22.69 -16.15
N GLU A 115 -0.21 -23.27 -15.90
CA GLU A 115 0.70 -22.71 -14.92
C GLU A 115 1.06 -21.28 -15.34
N TYR A 116 0.67 -20.30 -14.54
CA TYR A 116 1.03 -18.90 -14.80
C TYR A 116 2.55 -18.75 -14.70
N LYS A 117 3.20 -18.55 -15.84
CA LYS A 117 4.56 -18.03 -15.91
C LYS A 117 4.45 -16.57 -16.33
N ALA A 118 4.93 -15.66 -15.49
CA ALA A 118 4.97 -14.25 -15.87
C ALA A 118 5.84 -14.12 -17.14
N PRO A 119 5.32 -13.54 -18.23
CA PRO A 119 6.10 -13.32 -19.45
C PRO A 119 7.27 -12.41 -19.12
N LYS A 120 8.48 -12.85 -19.43
CA LYS A 120 9.72 -12.12 -19.10
C LYS A 120 10.32 -11.40 -20.31
N THR A 121 9.89 -11.76 -21.52
CA THR A 121 10.40 -11.19 -22.77
C THR A 121 9.32 -10.38 -23.48
N LEU A 122 9.74 -9.39 -24.28
CA LEU A 122 8.82 -8.52 -25.02
C LEU A 122 7.94 -9.32 -26.01
N GLU A 123 8.52 -10.33 -26.64
CA GLU A 123 7.83 -11.22 -27.58
C GLU A 123 6.75 -12.08 -26.88
N GLU A 124 7.04 -12.61 -25.69
CA GLU A 124 6.05 -13.33 -24.88
C GLU A 124 4.91 -12.41 -24.41
N LEU A 125 5.18 -11.12 -24.24
CA LEU A 125 4.20 -10.12 -23.81
C LEU A 125 3.22 -9.78 -24.95
N GLU A 126 3.71 -9.71 -26.19
CA GLU A 126 2.86 -9.57 -27.39
C GLU A 126 1.99 -10.81 -27.62
N GLN A 127 2.56 -12.00 -27.46
CA GLN A 127 1.80 -13.25 -27.51
C GLN A 127 0.75 -13.31 -26.39
N PHE A 128 1.11 -12.90 -25.17
CA PHE A 128 0.18 -12.82 -24.05
C PHE A 128 -0.96 -11.83 -24.31
N LYS A 129 -0.66 -10.65 -24.86
CA LYS A 129 -1.66 -9.66 -25.28
C LYS A 129 -2.62 -10.22 -26.33
N ALA A 130 -2.11 -11.01 -27.27
CA ALA A 130 -2.94 -11.64 -28.31
C ALA A 130 -3.83 -12.78 -27.77
N GLN A 131 -3.34 -13.56 -26.79
CA GLN A 131 -4.07 -14.69 -26.20
C GLN A 131 -5.07 -14.26 -25.11
N TYR A 132 -4.76 -13.20 -24.36
CA TYR A 132 -5.55 -12.73 -23.21
C TYR A 132 -5.67 -11.21 -23.20
N PRO A 133 -6.42 -10.60 -24.15
CA PRO A 133 -6.59 -9.15 -24.20
C PRO A 133 -7.25 -8.59 -22.93
N ASP A 134 -8.28 -9.27 -22.42
CA ASP A 134 -9.02 -8.82 -21.23
C ASP A 134 -8.14 -8.76 -19.96
N VAL A 135 -7.23 -9.72 -19.81
CA VAL A 135 -6.30 -9.75 -18.66
C VAL A 135 -5.25 -8.66 -18.81
N TYR A 136 -4.77 -8.43 -20.02
CA TYR A 136 -3.81 -7.38 -20.31
C TYR A 136 -4.39 -6.00 -20.00
N ASP A 137 -5.62 -5.70 -20.45
CA ASP A 137 -6.28 -4.41 -20.21
C ASP A 137 -6.46 -4.13 -18.70
N VAL A 138 -6.79 -5.16 -17.91
CA VAL A 138 -6.86 -5.03 -16.44
C VAL A 138 -5.47 -4.78 -15.83
N VAL A 139 -4.45 -5.49 -16.28
CA VAL A 139 -3.07 -5.28 -15.77
C VAL A 139 -2.56 -3.90 -16.16
N GLU A 140 -2.85 -3.42 -17.37
CA GLU A 140 -2.48 -2.09 -17.84
C GLU A 140 -3.16 -1.00 -17.00
N THR A 141 -4.47 -1.11 -16.76
CA THR A 141 -5.20 -0.15 -15.91
C THR A 141 -4.71 -0.16 -14.47
N VAL A 142 -4.47 -1.33 -13.86
CA VAL A 142 -3.89 -1.43 -12.52
C VAL A 142 -2.49 -0.83 -12.49
N SER A 143 -1.67 -1.07 -13.51
CA SER A 143 -0.33 -0.48 -13.62
C SER A 143 -0.39 1.04 -13.77
N HIS A 144 -1.33 1.57 -14.56
CA HIS A 144 -1.52 3.01 -14.71
C HIS A 144 -1.94 3.64 -13.39
N LEU A 145 -2.96 3.11 -12.72
CA LEU A 145 -3.44 3.60 -11.42
C LEU A 145 -2.34 3.54 -10.36
N GLN A 146 -1.56 2.46 -10.31
CA GLN A 146 -0.43 2.34 -9.39
C GLN A 146 0.67 3.36 -9.71
N SER A 147 0.90 3.66 -10.99
CA SER A 147 1.90 4.63 -11.42
C SER A 147 1.44 6.05 -11.11
N GLU A 148 0.18 6.39 -11.40
CA GLU A 148 -0.45 7.65 -11.01
C GLU A 148 -0.34 7.88 -9.51
N ALA A 149 -0.75 6.90 -8.69
CA ALA A 149 -0.65 6.99 -7.23
C ALA A 149 0.78 7.26 -6.73
N LYS A 150 1.78 6.56 -7.29
CA LYS A 150 3.20 6.82 -6.97
C LYS A 150 3.64 8.22 -7.40
N THR A 151 3.21 8.69 -8.57
CA THR A 151 3.56 10.04 -9.03
C THR A 151 2.89 11.13 -8.22
N GLU A 152 1.66 10.91 -7.74
CA GLU A 152 0.96 11.81 -6.83
C GLU A 152 1.65 11.87 -5.47
N GLU A 153 2.05 10.72 -4.92
CA GLU A 153 2.85 10.66 -3.70
C GLU A 153 4.16 11.43 -3.87
N LEU A 154 4.92 11.18 -4.95
CA LEU A 154 6.15 11.90 -5.23
C LEU A 154 5.93 13.41 -5.42
N LYS A 155 4.87 13.82 -6.12
CA LYS A 155 4.50 15.23 -6.27
C LYS A 155 4.19 15.88 -4.92
N SER A 156 3.49 15.18 -4.03
CA SER A 156 3.17 15.67 -2.69
C SER A 156 4.42 15.82 -1.81
N GLN A 157 5.34 14.85 -1.89
CA GLN A 157 6.62 14.94 -1.18
C GLN A 157 7.48 16.08 -1.73
N LEU A 158 7.50 16.24 -3.05
CA LEU A 158 8.22 17.31 -3.72
C LEU A 158 7.65 18.69 -3.37
N SER A 159 6.33 18.85 -3.29
CA SER A 159 5.73 20.13 -2.88
C SER A 159 6.08 20.47 -1.44
N VAL A 160 6.05 19.50 -0.52
CA VAL A 160 6.48 19.71 0.87
C VAL A 160 7.97 20.08 0.94
N LEU A 161 8.84 19.41 0.17
CA LEU A 161 10.26 19.75 0.11
C LEU A 161 10.49 21.15 -0.46
N GLN A 162 9.80 21.51 -1.54
CA GLN A 162 9.88 22.85 -2.14
C GLN A 162 9.41 23.94 -1.17
N GLU A 163 8.34 23.70 -0.41
CA GLU A 163 7.88 24.62 0.63
C GLU A 163 8.95 24.78 1.72
N ARG A 164 9.53 23.67 2.21
CA ARG A 164 10.60 23.70 3.22
C ARG A 164 11.85 24.41 2.71
N GLU A 165 12.24 24.17 1.47
CA GLU A 165 13.35 24.86 0.81
C GLU A 165 13.06 26.36 0.71
N SER A 166 11.87 26.75 0.25
CA SER A 166 11.50 28.17 0.14
C SER A 166 11.55 28.91 1.48
N VAL A 167 11.15 28.24 2.57
CA VAL A 167 11.22 28.77 3.93
C VAL A 167 12.67 28.84 4.41
N ALA A 168 13.47 27.82 4.14
CA ALA A 168 14.89 27.80 4.50
C ALA A 168 15.66 28.92 3.80
N VAL A 169 15.48 29.07 2.48
CA VAL A 169 16.11 30.13 1.69
C VAL A 169 15.65 31.51 2.17
N ARG A 170 14.36 31.70 2.50
CA ARG A 170 13.87 32.97 3.07
C ARG A 170 14.53 33.27 4.41
N ARG A 171 14.61 32.28 5.30
CA ARG A 171 15.24 32.43 6.63
C ARG A 171 16.73 32.74 6.51
N GLU A 172 17.43 32.07 5.60
CA GLU A 172 18.83 32.33 5.31
C GLU A 172 19.00 33.76 4.79
N ALA A 173 18.18 34.18 3.82
CA ALA A 173 18.19 35.54 3.30
C ALA A 173 17.91 36.59 4.37
N GLU A 174 16.91 36.38 5.24
CA GLU A 174 16.61 37.24 6.38
C GLU A 174 17.79 37.34 7.35
N SER A 175 18.47 36.23 7.63
CA SER A 175 19.63 36.21 8.51
C SER A 175 20.81 36.99 7.92
N GLU A 176 21.06 36.86 6.61
CA GLU A 176 22.11 37.61 5.92
C GLU A 176 21.78 39.11 5.85
N LEU A 177 20.50 39.46 5.62
CA LEU A 177 20.04 40.85 5.69
C LEU A 177 20.20 41.43 7.08
N LEU A 178 19.85 40.70 8.14
CA LEU A 178 19.99 41.16 9.52
C LEU A 178 21.47 41.38 9.90
N ASN A 179 22.37 40.53 9.39
CA ASN A 179 23.82 40.70 9.57
C ASN A 179 24.33 41.99 8.90
N LYS A 180 23.79 42.38 7.74
CA LYS A 180 24.17 43.62 7.04
C LYS A 180 23.47 44.86 7.64
N HIS A 181 22.22 44.70 8.04
CA HIS A 181 21.35 45.75 8.55
C HIS A 181 20.61 45.26 9.81
N PRO A 182 21.15 45.52 11.02
CA PRO A 182 20.51 45.12 12.27
C PRO A 182 19.13 45.77 12.50
N ASP A 183 18.89 46.91 11.86
CA ASP A 183 17.63 47.68 11.86
C ASP A 183 16.62 47.20 10.79
N PHE A 184 16.96 46.15 10.02
CA PHE A 184 16.10 45.59 8.97
C PHE A 184 14.69 45.27 9.47
N ALA A 185 14.55 44.67 10.66
CA ALA A 185 13.24 44.30 11.20
C ALA A 185 12.31 45.52 11.36
N ALA A 186 12.85 46.66 11.78
CA ALA A 186 12.07 47.89 11.94
C ALA A 186 11.74 48.54 10.59
N ILE A 187 12.66 48.47 9.62
CA ILE A 187 12.47 49.01 8.26
C ILE A 187 11.47 48.16 7.46
N ARG A 188 11.46 46.84 7.67
CA ARG A 188 10.52 45.92 7.01
C ARG A 188 9.07 46.19 7.41
N ASP A 189 8.83 46.62 8.65
CA ASP A 189 7.49 46.94 9.16
C ASP A 189 7.12 48.42 9.02
N SER A 190 8.00 49.27 8.45
CA SER A 190 7.73 50.70 8.32
C SER A 190 6.99 51.03 7.03
N ASP A 191 5.87 51.74 7.17
CA ASP A 191 5.11 52.26 6.02
C ASP A 191 5.94 53.25 5.19
N GLU A 192 6.82 54.02 5.83
CA GLU A 192 7.71 54.99 5.18
C GLU A 192 8.67 54.32 4.18
N PHE A 193 9.20 53.13 4.51
CA PHE A 193 10.05 52.38 3.59
C PHE A 193 9.26 51.88 2.38
N HIS A 194 8.04 51.39 2.60
CA HIS A 194 7.17 50.92 1.52
C HIS A 194 6.68 52.05 0.62
N ASP A 195 6.39 53.22 1.18
CA ASP A 195 5.99 54.39 0.41
C ASP A 195 7.16 55.00 -0.37
N TRP A 196 8.36 55.04 0.22
CA TRP A 196 9.58 55.33 -0.52
C TRP A 196 9.78 54.33 -1.65
N ALA A 197 9.69 53.01 -1.38
CA ALA A 197 9.90 51.97 -2.39
C ALA A 197 8.93 52.10 -3.57
N LYS A 198 7.63 52.35 -3.32
CA LYS A 198 6.62 52.58 -4.37
C LYS A 198 6.88 53.84 -5.21
N SER A 199 7.54 54.85 -4.65
CA SER A 199 7.93 56.06 -5.39
C SER A 199 9.15 55.87 -6.30
N GLN A 200 9.91 54.79 -6.08
CA GLN A 200 11.08 54.45 -6.89
C GLN A 200 10.69 53.86 -8.25
N GLN A 201 11.67 53.76 -9.15
CA GLN A 201 11.52 53.10 -10.44
C GLN A 201 11.22 51.60 -10.30
N GLU A 202 10.62 51.00 -11.33
CA GLU A 202 10.20 49.58 -11.35
C GLU A 202 11.33 48.62 -10.98
N ASP A 203 12.56 48.91 -11.41
CA ASP A 203 13.75 48.09 -11.08
C ASP A 203 14.03 48.03 -9.57
N ILE A 204 13.90 49.16 -8.86
CA ILE A 204 14.15 49.22 -7.41
C ILE A 204 12.99 48.60 -6.64
N GLN A 205 11.75 48.77 -7.13
CA GLN A 205 10.58 48.07 -6.59
C GLN A 205 10.75 46.55 -6.72
N ALA A 206 11.28 46.09 -7.85
CA ALA A 206 11.55 44.67 -8.08
C ALA A 206 12.57 44.12 -7.09
N TRP A 207 13.59 44.89 -6.68
CA TRP A 207 14.56 44.47 -5.65
C TRP A 207 13.92 44.18 -4.30
N VAL A 208 12.84 44.88 -3.95
CA VAL A 208 12.15 44.73 -2.67
C VAL A 208 11.05 43.66 -2.72
N TYR A 209 10.24 43.64 -3.79
CA TYR A 209 9.03 42.81 -3.84
C TYR A 209 9.17 41.54 -4.70
N ASN A 210 9.92 41.60 -5.80
CA ASN A 210 9.97 40.51 -6.78
C ASN A 210 11.16 39.55 -6.55
N ASN A 211 12.06 39.88 -5.62
CA ASN A 211 13.29 39.13 -5.37
C ASN A 211 13.36 38.57 -3.93
N PRO A 212 12.65 37.47 -3.62
CA PRO A 212 12.62 36.89 -2.28
C PRO A 212 13.96 36.28 -1.82
N HIS A 213 14.90 36.05 -2.74
CA HIS A 213 16.14 35.30 -2.46
C HIS A 213 17.43 36.08 -2.77
N ASN A 214 17.34 37.30 -3.31
CA ASN A 214 18.52 38.11 -3.61
C ASN A 214 18.79 39.13 -2.51
N VAL A 215 19.52 38.68 -1.49
CA VAL A 215 19.94 39.51 -0.34
C VAL A 215 20.72 40.74 -0.78
N GLY A 216 21.59 40.61 -1.79
CA GLY A 216 22.43 41.72 -2.24
C GLY A 216 21.62 42.91 -2.75
N LEU A 217 20.62 42.64 -3.59
CA LEU A 217 19.73 43.69 -4.11
C LEU A 217 18.86 44.29 -3.01
N ALA A 218 18.30 43.47 -2.13
CA ALA A 218 17.52 43.94 -0.99
C ALA A 218 18.35 44.81 -0.03
N SER A 219 19.59 44.42 0.28
CA SER A 219 20.51 45.24 1.10
C SER A 219 20.82 46.58 0.44
N ARG A 220 21.04 46.59 -0.88
CA ARG A 220 21.28 47.82 -1.63
C ARG A 220 20.06 48.75 -1.61
N ALA A 221 18.85 48.20 -1.72
CA ALA A 221 17.62 48.99 -1.61
C ALA A 221 17.49 49.64 -0.23
N ILE A 222 17.78 48.90 0.84
CA ILE A 222 17.78 49.42 2.21
C ILE A 222 18.83 50.53 2.39
N ASP A 223 20.02 50.36 1.82
CA ASP A 223 21.07 51.38 1.87
C ASP A 223 20.66 52.67 1.13
N LEU A 224 20.04 52.55 -0.04
CA LEU A 224 19.52 53.71 -0.79
C LEU A 224 18.43 54.44 0.00
N PHE A 225 17.49 53.70 0.61
CA PHE A 225 16.48 54.28 1.48
C PHE A 225 17.10 55.10 2.61
N LYS A 226 18.08 54.52 3.32
CA LYS A 226 18.77 55.21 4.41
C LYS A 226 19.55 56.42 3.92
N GLN A 227 20.08 56.38 2.70
CA GLN A 227 20.77 57.50 2.08
C GLN A 227 19.80 58.66 1.79
N ASP A 228 18.67 58.36 1.17
CA ASP A 228 17.65 59.35 0.79
C ASP A 228 16.99 59.99 2.02
N MET A 229 16.74 59.20 3.06
CA MET A 229 16.20 59.68 4.33
C MET A 229 17.24 60.39 5.21
N GLY A 230 18.52 60.44 4.79
CA GLY A 230 19.61 61.07 5.55
C GLY A 230 20.04 60.32 6.82
N LEU A 231 19.57 59.08 7.02
CA LEU A 231 19.87 58.23 8.18
C LEU A 231 21.34 57.76 8.22
N ILE A 232 22.04 57.78 7.08
CA ILE A 232 23.46 57.43 6.96
C ILE A 232 24.38 58.43 7.69
N GLY A 233 23.90 59.60 8.08
CA GLY A 233 24.70 60.66 8.73
C GLY A 233 25.05 60.45 10.22
N ALA A 234 24.35 59.58 10.96
CA ALA A 234 24.49 59.53 12.43
C ALA A 234 24.93 58.17 13.00
N GLY A 235 24.90 57.07 12.23
CA GLY A 235 25.18 55.72 12.75
C GLY A 235 26.13 54.83 11.94
N SER A 236 26.46 55.18 10.70
CA SER A 236 27.18 54.26 9.77
C SER A 236 28.69 54.53 9.61
N GLN A 237 29.32 55.21 10.58
CA GLN A 237 30.79 55.28 10.69
C GLN A 237 31.34 54.18 11.63
N GLN A 238 30.83 52.95 11.56
CA GLN A 238 31.47 51.78 12.20
C GLN A 238 32.07 50.83 11.15
N SER A 239 32.79 51.40 10.19
CA SER A 239 33.84 50.68 9.45
C SER A 239 34.91 51.67 8.98
N LYS A 240 35.47 52.44 9.93
CA LYS A 240 36.82 52.96 9.77
C LYS A 240 37.71 52.14 10.68
N GLN A 241 38.40 51.19 10.06
CA GLN A 241 39.58 50.52 10.61
C GLN A 241 40.46 51.54 11.33
N THR A 242 40.42 51.53 12.66
CA THR A 242 41.47 52.14 13.46
C THR A 242 42.66 51.18 13.41
N ARG A 243 43.57 51.42 12.47
CA ARG A 243 44.94 50.89 12.52
C ARG A 243 45.63 51.45 13.77
N LYS A 244 45.41 50.83 14.93
CA LYS A 244 46.26 51.05 16.10
C LYS A 244 47.47 50.12 16.00
N LYS A 245 48.54 50.71 15.47
CA LYS A 245 49.90 50.25 15.53
C LYS A 245 50.33 50.17 17.01
N SER A 246 50.46 48.97 17.57
CA SER A 246 51.23 48.74 18.78
C SER A 246 52.32 47.71 18.49
N ASN A 247 53.50 48.23 18.14
CA ASN A 247 54.76 47.50 18.25
C ASN A 247 55.01 47.20 19.74
N LYS A 248 54.99 45.93 20.13
CA LYS A 248 55.92 45.44 21.15
C LYS A 248 56.31 44.00 20.88
N SER A 249 57.61 43.86 20.69
CA SER A 249 58.41 42.64 20.53
C SER A 249 58.14 41.56 21.57
N SER A 250 58.12 40.30 21.13
CA SER A 250 59.12 39.33 21.57
C SER A 250 59.13 38.13 20.60
N ASN A 251 60.26 38.02 19.91
CA ASN A 251 60.63 36.87 19.14
C ASN A 251 61.29 35.90 20.13
N SER A 252 60.68 34.75 20.42
CA SER A 252 61.42 33.57 20.86
C SER A 252 60.57 32.31 20.72
N LYS A 253 60.88 31.57 19.65
CA LYS A 253 60.71 30.13 19.51
C LYS A 253 60.84 29.42 20.87
N ALA A 254 59.72 29.00 21.43
CA ALA A 254 59.68 28.17 22.65
C ALA A 254 58.65 27.03 22.57
N ALA A 255 57.99 26.84 21.41
CA ALA A 255 56.99 25.79 21.21
C ALA A 255 57.49 24.58 20.40
N ASP A 256 58.74 24.59 19.93
CA ASP A 256 59.32 23.54 19.07
C ASP A 256 60.36 22.66 19.80
N MET A 257 60.39 22.71 21.13
CA MET A 257 61.30 21.90 21.96
C MET A 257 60.63 21.41 23.24
N VAL A 258 59.48 20.74 23.12
CA VAL A 258 58.99 19.84 24.18
C VAL A 258 58.32 18.63 23.55
N SER A 259 59.16 17.65 23.18
CA SER A 259 58.74 16.26 22.99
C SER A 259 58.40 15.67 24.35
N THR A 260 57.16 15.83 24.80
CA THR A 260 56.61 15.05 25.91
C THR A 260 55.85 13.85 25.35
N LYS A 261 56.54 12.71 25.28
CA LYS A 261 55.88 11.41 25.43
C LYS A 261 55.20 11.41 26.80
N THR A 262 53.93 11.78 26.83
CA THR A 262 53.06 11.61 27.99
C THR A 262 51.92 10.72 27.57
N THR A 263 51.97 9.47 28.02
CA THR A 263 50.80 8.62 28.23
C THR A 263 49.73 9.48 28.94
N THR A 264 48.69 9.88 28.21
CA THR A 264 47.53 10.53 28.81
C THR A 264 46.73 9.47 29.53
N VAL A 265 46.88 9.49 30.86
CA VAL A 265 45.99 8.85 31.80
C VAL A 265 44.59 9.42 31.61
N ASP A 266 43.64 8.50 31.54
CA ASP A 266 42.20 8.68 31.46
C ASP A 266 41.67 9.78 32.39
N THR A 267 41.06 10.82 31.83
CA THR A 267 40.28 11.83 32.56
C THR A 267 38.77 11.74 32.27
N ASN A 268 38.28 10.59 31.79
CA ASN A 268 36.87 10.41 31.40
C ASN A 268 36.17 9.26 32.15
N LEU A 269 36.23 9.22 33.48
CA LEU A 269 35.42 8.27 34.28
C LEU A 269 33.93 8.66 34.40
N GLY A 270 33.39 9.46 33.47
CA GLY A 270 31.98 9.85 33.52
C GLY A 270 31.42 10.62 32.32
N GLN A 271 32.24 10.97 31.32
CA GLN A 271 31.76 11.55 30.06
C GLN A 271 32.10 10.62 28.90
N PRO A 272 31.12 10.31 28.03
CA PRO A 272 31.32 9.39 26.91
C PRO A 272 32.28 10.00 25.88
N LYS A 273 33.20 9.16 25.37
CA LYS A 273 34.25 9.53 24.41
C LYS A 273 33.62 10.07 23.11
N ILE A 274 34.13 11.20 22.63
CA ILE A 274 33.79 11.77 21.33
C ILE A 274 34.72 11.15 20.30
N TRP A 275 34.16 10.63 19.20
CA TRP A 275 34.89 9.99 18.11
C TRP A 275 35.08 10.93 16.92
N THR A 276 36.14 10.73 16.15
CA THR A 276 36.35 11.41 14.85
C THR A 276 36.33 10.41 13.72
N GLN A 277 35.88 10.80 12.53
CA GLN A 277 35.82 9.91 11.37
C GLN A 277 37.20 9.37 10.97
N GLU A 278 38.25 10.18 11.10
CA GLU A 278 39.63 9.76 10.87
C GLU A 278 40.10 8.71 11.89
N GLU A 279 39.72 8.84 13.18
CA GLU A 279 40.06 7.88 14.24
C GLU A 279 39.35 6.54 14.02
N ILE A 280 38.08 6.56 13.60
CA ILE A 280 37.32 5.34 13.24
C ILE A 280 37.92 4.67 12.00
N ALA A 281 38.33 5.44 10.99
CA ALA A 281 38.91 4.90 9.78
C ALA A 281 40.35 4.37 9.96
N ALA A 282 41.08 4.90 10.93
CA ALA A 282 42.45 4.48 11.25
C ALA A 282 42.51 3.27 12.20
N LEU A 283 41.39 2.85 12.79
CA LEU A 283 41.32 1.71 13.69
C LEU A 283 41.66 0.40 12.96
N PRO A 284 42.57 -0.44 13.50
CA PRO A 284 42.78 -1.77 12.98
C PRO A 284 41.53 -2.63 13.23
N MET A 285 41.29 -3.60 12.34
CA MET A 285 40.05 -4.37 12.32
C MET A 285 39.71 -5.04 13.66
N ASP A 286 40.72 -5.60 14.34
CA ASP A 286 40.55 -6.26 15.64
C ASP A 286 40.13 -5.28 16.77
N GLU A 287 40.54 -4.01 16.69
CA GLU A 287 40.15 -2.98 17.66
C GLU A 287 38.76 -2.41 17.34
N TYR A 288 38.42 -2.29 16.05
CA TYR A 288 37.10 -1.89 15.61
C TYR A 288 36.03 -2.87 16.12
N ASP A 289 36.22 -4.19 15.93
CA ASP A 289 35.28 -5.22 16.40
C ASP A 289 35.04 -5.15 17.92
N ARG A 290 36.05 -4.74 18.69
CA ARG A 290 35.93 -4.56 20.13
C ARG A 290 35.17 -3.29 20.53
N LEU A 291 35.28 -2.24 19.73
CA LEU A 291 34.75 -0.89 19.99
C LEU A 291 33.46 -0.60 19.21
N GLU A 292 33.00 -1.53 18.36
CA GLU A 292 31.82 -1.43 17.49
C GLU A 292 30.60 -0.90 18.26
N SER A 293 30.26 -1.55 19.38
CA SER A 293 29.11 -1.14 20.21
C SER A 293 29.18 0.29 20.77
N GLU A 294 30.38 0.84 20.98
CA GLU A 294 30.57 2.21 21.47
C GLU A 294 30.58 3.22 20.32
N ILE A 295 31.12 2.84 19.17
CA ILE A 295 31.12 3.66 17.95
C ILE A 295 29.68 3.80 17.43
N ASP A 296 28.90 2.72 17.41
CA ASP A 296 27.49 2.74 17.02
C ASP A 296 26.67 3.66 17.92
N ARG A 297 26.85 3.53 19.23
CA ARG A 297 26.21 4.39 20.22
C ARG A 297 26.62 5.86 20.06
N ALA A 298 27.90 6.12 19.78
CA ALA A 298 28.37 7.47 19.50
C ALA A 298 27.78 8.04 18.20
N GLY A 299 27.50 7.20 17.19
CA GLY A 299 26.77 7.56 15.98
C GLY A 299 25.32 7.94 16.28
N GLU A 300 24.61 7.13 17.06
CA GLU A 300 23.23 7.40 17.50
C GLU A 300 23.12 8.70 18.32
N GLU A 301 24.11 8.94 19.19
CA GLU A 301 24.13 10.12 20.07
C GLU A 301 24.76 11.37 19.41
N GLY A 302 25.14 11.29 18.13
CA GLY A 302 25.70 12.42 17.36
C GLY A 302 27.08 12.89 17.85
N ARG A 303 27.86 11.99 18.48
CA ARG A 303 29.20 12.26 19.04
C ARG A 303 30.33 11.86 18.10
N ILE A 304 30.04 11.67 16.81
CA ILE A 304 31.03 11.50 15.75
C ILE A 304 31.21 12.83 15.04
N ARG A 305 32.43 13.37 15.05
CA ARG A 305 32.79 14.56 14.25
C ARG A 305 33.32 14.13 12.88
N LEU A 306 32.83 14.80 11.83
CA LEU A 306 33.42 14.77 10.48
C LEU A 306 34.82 15.39 10.49
#